data_AF-A0A377FMB8-F1
#
_entry.id   AF-A0A377FMB8-F1
#
_cell.length_a   1.000
_cell.length_b   1.000
_cell.length_c   1.000
_cell.angle_alpha   90.00
_cell.angle_beta   90.00
_cell.angle_gamma   90.00
#
_symmetry.space_group_name_H-M   'P 1'
#
loop_
_entity.id
_entity.type
_entity.pdbx_description
1 polymer ?
#
loop_
_entity_poly.entity_id
_entity_poly.type
_entity_poly.pdbx_seq_one_letter_code
_entity_poly.pdbx_strand_id
1 'polypeptide(L)' 'MDFKEMRNTLEKMANDNFEDFIKALISFEKGINDKESLDKVYQDYMDNDSMGLLNDEFDYLIAELRENV' A
#
# COMPACT_ATOMS: atom_id res chain seq x y z
N MET A 1 4.57 0.25 19.43
CA MET A 1 3.37 0.64 18.69
C MET A 1 2.49 -0.58 18.60
N ASP A 2 1.29 -0.53 19.19
CA ASP A 2 0.32 -1.62 19.03
C ASP A 2 -0.34 -1.58 17.65
N PHE A 3 -1.21 -2.57 17.35
CA PHE A 3 -1.90 -2.63 16.06
C PHE A 3 -2.71 -1.36 15.77
N LYS A 4 -3.42 -0.82 16.77
CA LYS A 4 -4.30 0.33 16.60
C LYS A 4 -3.48 1.59 16.36
N GLU A 5 -2.41 1.78 17.12
CA GLU A 5 -1.46 2.87 16.94
C GLU A 5 -0.78 2.81 15.57
N MET A 6 -0.41 1.61 15.11
CA MET A 6 0.19 1.40 13.79
C MET A 6 -0.79 1.77 12.67
N ARG A 7 -2.02 1.25 12.73
CA ARG A 7 -3.06 1.57 11.75
C ARG A 7 -3.35 3.07 11.68
N ASN A 8 -3.48 3.72 12.83
CA ASN A 8 -3.73 5.16 12.88
C ASN A 8 -2.56 5.97 12.30
N THR A 9 -1.33 5.50 12.50
CA THR A 9 -0.13 6.13 11.94
C THR A 9 -0.11 6.01 10.41
N LEU A 10 -0.40 4.82 9.86
CA LEU A 10 -0.52 4.61 8.42
C LEU A 10 -1.64 5.44 7.80
N GLU A 11 -2.80 5.50 8.45
CA GLU A 11 -3.93 6.33 8.01
C GLU A 11 -3.55 7.81 7.97
N LYS A 12 -2.84 8.30 8.99
CA LYS A 12 -2.35 9.68 9.00
C LYS A 12 -1.35 9.92 7.86
N MET A 13 -0.39 9.02 7.64
CA MET A 13 0.59 9.16 6.55
C MET A 13 -0.08 9.20 5.18
N ALA A 14 -1.03 8.30 4.93
CA ALA A 14 -1.77 8.24 3.67
C ALA A 14 -2.63 9.50 3.43
N ASN A 15 -3.22 10.07 4.48
CA ASN A 15 -4.03 11.29 4.39
C ASN A 15 -3.17 12.56 4.25
N ASP A 16 -2.02 12.61 4.92
CA ASP A 16 -1.14 13.79 4.90
C ASP A 16 -0.38 13.89 3.56
N ASN A 17 0.16 12.78 3.06
CA ASN A 17 0.89 12.72 1.79
C ASN A 17 0.82 11.30 1.21
N PHE A 18 -0.24 11.05 0.43
CA PHE A 18 -0.46 9.74 -0.20
C PHE A 18 0.69 9.33 -1.11
N GLU A 19 1.22 10.26 -1.91
CA GLU A 19 2.30 9.98 -2.86
C GLU A 19 3.57 9.47 -2.19
N ASP A 20 4.09 10.21 -1.20
CA ASP A 20 5.30 9.79 -0.49
C ASP A 20 5.04 8.56 0.39
N PHE A 21 3.82 8.39 0.90
CA PHE A 21 3.41 7.18 1.61
C PHE A 21 3.53 5.94 0.71
N ILE A 22 2.98 5.98 -0.51
CA ILE A 22 3.07 4.86 -1.46
C ILE A 22 4.51 4.62 -1.90
N LYS A 23 5.26 5.67 -2.23
CA LYS A 23 6.69 5.53 -2.61
C LYS A 23 7.52 4.92 -1.49
N ALA A 24 7.30 5.34 -0.24
CA ALA A 24 7.99 4.78 0.92
C ALA A 24 7.63 3.30 1.14
N LEU A 25 6.35 2.93 0.96
CA LEU A 25 5.91 1.54 1.08
C LEU A 25 6.54 0.65 0.01
N ILE A 26 6.54 1.09 -1.25
CA ILE A 26 7.16 0.37 -2.37
C ILE A 26 8.68 0.26 -2.16
N SER A 27 9.32 1.35 -1.73
CA SER A 27 10.75 1.39 -1.41
C SER A 27 11.12 0.35 -0.35
N PHE A 28 10.35 0.30 0.73
CA PHE A 28 10.53 -0.66 1.81
C PHE A 28 10.34 -2.12 1.34
N GLU A 29 9.24 -2.40 0.64
CA GLU A 29 8.89 -3.75 0.21
C GLU A 29 9.83 -4.30 -0.88
N LYS A 30 10.29 -3.44 -1.80
CA LYS A 30 11.11 -3.86 -2.95
C LYS A 30 12.61 -3.61 -2.76
N GLY A 31 13.00 -2.89 -1.70
CA GLY A 31 14.39 -2.51 -1.46
C GLY A 31 14.93 -1.48 -2.46
N ILE A 32 14.06 -0.67 -3.08
CA ILE A 32 14.43 0.36 -4.06
C ILE A 32 14.50 1.71 -3.34
N ASN A 33 15.63 2.41 -3.42
CA ASN A 33 15.80 3.74 -2.80
C ASN A 33 15.98 4.86 -3.83
N ASP A 34 16.05 4.51 -5.11
CA ASP A 34 16.20 5.47 -6.20
C ASP A 34 14.89 6.24 -6.41
N LYS A 35 14.95 7.57 -6.31
CA LYS A 35 13.76 8.43 -6.37
C LYS A 35 13.14 8.44 -7.76
N GLU A 36 13.94 8.49 -8.82
CA GLU A 36 13.41 8.51 -10.20
C GLU A 36 12.66 7.21 -10.51
N SER A 37 13.19 6.06 -10.08
CA SER A 37 12.50 4.77 -10.19
C SER A 37 11.20 4.75 -9.40
N LEU A 38 11.19 5.28 -8.17
CA LEU A 38 9.98 5.35 -7.34
C LEU A 38 8.92 6.29 -7.93
N ASP A 39 9.34 7.43 -8.49
CA ASP A 39 8.44 8.37 -9.18
C ASP A 39 7.75 7.71 -10.37
N LYS A 40 8.52 6.95 -11.17
CA LYS A 40 7.98 6.21 -12.31
C LYS A 40 7.00 5.12 -11.88
N VAL A 41 7.37 4.29 -10.90
CA VAL A 41 6.51 3.20 -10.42
C VAL A 41 5.23 3.75 -9.80
N TYR A 42 5.31 4.88 -9.07
CA TYR A 42 4.12 5.55 -8.53
C TYR A 42 3.20 6.04 -9.65
N GLN A 43 3.74 6.66 -10.70
CA GLN A 43 2.94 7.10 -11.84
C GLN A 43 2.25 5.92 -12.54
N ASP A 44 3.00 4.83 -12.81
CA ASP A 44 2.46 3.61 -13.41
C ASP A 44 1.35 2.97 -12.52
N TYR A 45 1.48 3.08 -11.19
CA TYR A 45 0.45 2.66 -10.22
C TYR A 45 -0.81 3.54 -10.30
N MET A 46 -0.66 4.87 -10.29
CA MET A 46 -1.79 5.81 -10.32
C MET A 46 -2.56 5.78 -11.66
N ASP A 47 -1.88 5.48 -12.76
CA ASP A 47 -2.50 5.37 -14.09
C ASP A 47 -3.20 4.03 -14.32
N ASN A 48 -3.04 3.06 -13.41
CA ASN A 48 -3.60 1.72 -13.53
C ASN A 48 -4.74 1.49 -12.52
N ASP A 49 -5.97 1.74 -12.96
CA ASP A 49 -7.19 1.51 -12.16
C ASP A 49 -7.36 0.07 -11.65
N SER A 50 -6.65 -0.90 -12.22
CA SER A 50 -6.71 -2.31 -11.83
C SER A 50 -5.58 -2.74 -10.88
N MET A 51 -4.65 -1.85 -10.52
CA MET A 51 -3.51 -2.21 -9.69
C MET A 51 -3.77 -1.94 -8.21
N GLY A 52 -3.81 -3.01 -7.41
CA GLY A 52 -3.78 -2.94 -5.95
C GLY A 52 -2.36 -2.76 -5.38
N LEU A 53 -2.26 -2.24 -4.16
CA LEU A 53 -0.99 -2.19 -3.41
C LEU A 53 -0.63 -3.54 -2.78
N LEU A 54 -1.64 -4.24 -2.28
CA LEU A 54 -1.52 -5.55 -1.66
C LEU A 54 -1.88 -6.62 -2.68
N ASN A 55 -1.48 -7.85 -2.40
CA ASN A 55 -1.80 -9.00 -3.24
C ASN A 55 -3.31 -9.31 -3.20
N ASP A 56 -3.92 -9.48 -4.36
CA ASP A 56 -5.33 -9.84 -4.52
C ASP A 56 -5.72 -11.14 -3.77
N GLU A 57 -4.76 -12.02 -3.45
CA GLU A 57 -4.98 -13.21 -2.60
C GLU A 57 -5.60 -12.84 -1.24
N PHE A 58 -5.31 -11.66 -0.71
CA PHE A 58 -5.94 -11.19 0.53
C PHE A 58 -7.46 -11.04 0.39
N ASP A 59 -7.98 -10.65 -0.78
CA ASP A 59 -9.42 -10.51 -0.98
C ASP A 59 -10.13 -11.86 -0.90
N TYR A 60 -9.51 -12.91 -1.43
CA TYR A 60 -10.02 -14.28 -1.31
C TYR A 60 -10.02 -14.76 0.15
N LEU A 61 -8.92 -14.54 0.88
CA LEU A 61 -8.84 -14.90 2.30
C LEU A 61 -9.89 -14.15 3.13
N ILE A 62 -10.15 -12.88 2.81
CA ILE A 62 -11.18 -12.08 3.48
C ILE A 62 -12.58 -12.58 3.12
N ALA A 63 -12.83 -12.92 1.85
CA ALA A 63 -14.11 -13.47 1.41
C ALA A 63 -14.42 -14.79 2.13
N GLU A 64 -13.46 -15.71 2.18
CA GLU A 64 -13.59 -16.99 2.89
C GLU A 64 -13.90 -16.78 4.37
N LEU A 65 -13.22 -15.83 5.03
CA LEU A 65 -13.51 -15.50 6.44
C LEU A 65 -14.91 -14.92 6.64
N ARG A 66 -15.49 -14.25 5.66
CA ARG A 66 -16.86 -13.67 5.75
C ARG A 66 -17.95 -14.69 5.46
N GLU A 67 -17.69 -15.66 4.58
CA GLU A 67 -18.63 -16.74 4.26
C GLU A 67 -18.73 -17.80 5.38
N ASN A 68 -17.70 -17.90 6.21
CA ASN A 68 -17.64 -18.82 7.36
C ASN A 68 -18.20 -18.22 8.67
N VAL A 69 -18.97 -17.10 8.60
CA VAL A 69 -19.60 -16.42 9.75
C VAL A 69 -21.12 -16.48 9.67
#